data_AF-A0A843L294-F1
#
_entry.id   AF-A0A843L294-F1
#
_cell.length_a   1.000
_cell.length_b   1.000
_cell.length_c   1.000
_cell.angle_alpha   90.00
_cell.angle_beta   90.00
_cell.angle_gamma   90.00
#
_symmetry.space_group_name_H-M   'P 1'
#
loop_
_entity.id
_entity.type
_entity.pdbx_description
1 polymer ?
#
loop_
_entity_poly.entity_id
_entity_poly.type
_entity_poly.pdbx_seq_one_letter_code
_entity_poly.pdbx_strand_id
1 'polypeptide(L)'
;MQTSEYPKASDALKKALGLTSSPVAIRIVQKREEIPSGVEKLDKTVRHCQMVSLARKEGRIFYSTVDNHECVGGAWALGLREISESLKSGDFYFKLGKFETPAACKRTIDQIPHLESGSTYATMYAPLEKAPFIPQVILIVAPPRVMLKLAQATLYQLGGRVHSHFAGIQSVCADTTTQTYLSGTANYSLGCDGSRKFSGIEDSEMVMGFPAEMLPQMVQAVEIVTAAPGSKK
;
A
#
# COMPACT_ATOMS: atom_id res chain seq x y z
N MET A 1 -3.78 -19.08 -3.74
CA MET A 1 -2.80 -19.31 -2.65
C MET A 1 -3.59 -19.60 -1.38
N GLN A 2 -3.25 -20.66 -0.63
CA GLN A 2 -3.90 -20.93 0.65
C GLN A 2 -3.26 -20.07 1.76
N THR A 3 -4.04 -19.69 2.77
CA THR A 3 -3.59 -18.85 3.89
C THR A 3 -2.42 -19.48 4.69
N SER A 4 -2.31 -20.80 4.67
CA SER A 4 -1.23 -21.59 5.30
C SER A 4 0.18 -21.27 4.77
N GLU A 5 0.30 -20.71 3.55
CA GLU A 5 1.60 -20.40 2.95
C GLU A 5 2.12 -19.01 3.32
N TYR A 6 1.29 -18.13 3.89
CA TYR A 6 1.69 -16.75 4.21
C TYR A 6 2.80 -16.62 5.26
N PRO A 7 2.84 -17.43 6.35
CA PRO A 7 3.94 -17.37 7.31
C PRO A 7 5.29 -17.65 6.65
N LYS A 8 5.36 -18.67 5.79
CA LYS A 8 6.58 -19.04 5.07
C LYS A 8 6.99 -17.97 4.07
N ALA A 9 6.05 -17.43 3.31
CA ALA A 9 6.31 -16.36 2.35
C ALA A 9 6.81 -15.07 3.04
N SER A 10 6.18 -14.67 4.15
CA SER A 10 6.61 -13.51 4.94
C SER A 10 8.01 -13.72 5.51
N ASP A 11 8.30 -14.89 6.09
CA ASP A 11 9.63 -15.22 6.63
C ASP A 11 10.72 -15.16 5.53
N ALA A 12 10.46 -15.72 4.36
CA ALA A 12 11.36 -15.65 3.21
C ALA A 12 11.65 -14.21 2.77
N LEU A 13 10.61 -13.38 2.61
CA LEU A 13 10.76 -11.96 2.27
C LEU A 13 11.56 -11.21 3.34
N LYS A 14 11.24 -11.42 4.62
CA LYS A 14 11.92 -10.74 5.73
C LYS A 14 13.39 -11.11 5.80
N LYS A 15 13.74 -12.40 5.65
CA LYS A 15 15.13 -12.88 5.67
C LYS A 15 15.92 -12.39 4.47
N ALA A 16 15.39 -12.56 3.26
CA ALA A 16 16.12 -12.23 2.04
C ALA A 16 16.34 -10.71 1.87
N LEU A 17 15.37 -9.89 2.29
CA LEU A 17 15.46 -8.43 2.16
C LEU A 17 15.98 -7.72 3.42
N GLY A 18 16.10 -8.43 4.55
CA GLY A 18 16.45 -7.85 5.85
C GLY A 18 15.37 -6.88 6.37
N LEU A 19 14.09 -7.23 6.21
CA LEU A 19 12.99 -6.37 6.65
C LEU A 19 12.90 -6.35 8.19
N THR A 20 12.82 -5.15 8.76
CA THR A 20 12.65 -4.94 10.21
C THR A 20 11.18 -4.97 10.64
N SER A 21 10.24 -4.93 9.69
CA SER A 21 8.80 -4.98 9.92
C SER A 21 8.14 -5.94 8.94
N SER A 22 6.92 -6.38 9.24
CA SER A 22 6.26 -7.41 8.42
C SER A 22 5.66 -6.82 7.13
N PRO A 23 5.71 -7.54 5.99
CA PRO A 23 4.86 -7.22 4.84
C PRO A 23 3.39 -7.17 5.29
N VAL A 24 2.60 -6.24 4.74
CA VAL A 24 1.21 -6.03 5.16
C VAL A 24 0.27 -6.57 4.11
N ALA A 25 -0.57 -7.52 4.51
CA ALA A 25 -1.70 -8.01 3.74
C ALA A 25 -2.86 -7.01 3.83
N ILE A 26 -3.37 -6.57 2.67
CA ILE A 26 -4.53 -5.70 2.56
C ILE A 26 -5.61 -6.37 1.71
N ARG A 27 -6.86 -6.26 2.17
CA ARG A 27 -8.04 -6.64 1.39
C ARG A 27 -9.06 -5.50 1.43
N ILE A 28 -9.57 -5.14 0.27
CA ILE A 28 -10.69 -4.23 0.06
C ILE A 28 -11.96 -5.07 0.02
N VAL A 29 -12.92 -4.72 0.86
CA VAL A 29 -14.15 -5.48 1.12
C VAL A 29 -15.34 -4.66 0.67
N GLN A 30 -16.19 -5.25 -0.17
CA GLN A 30 -17.37 -4.59 -0.72
C GLN A 30 -18.60 -4.78 0.18
N LYS A 31 -18.66 -5.89 0.92
CA LYS A 31 -19.80 -6.23 1.78
C LYS A 31 -19.35 -6.71 3.16
N ARG A 32 -20.13 -6.40 4.20
CA ARG A 32 -19.82 -6.75 5.59
C ARG A 32 -19.60 -8.25 5.79
N GLU A 33 -20.33 -9.07 5.04
CA GLU A 33 -20.33 -10.53 5.15
C GLU A 33 -19.01 -11.16 4.69
N GLU A 34 -18.16 -10.42 3.96
CA GLU A 34 -16.83 -10.89 3.56
C GLU A 34 -15.78 -10.77 4.69
N ILE A 35 -16.11 -10.06 5.78
CA ILE A 35 -15.21 -9.90 6.92
C ILE A 35 -15.26 -11.21 7.75
N PRO A 36 -14.15 -11.94 7.90
CA PRO A 36 -14.11 -13.16 8.70
C PRO A 36 -14.49 -12.91 10.16
N SER A 37 -15.11 -13.90 10.78
CA SER A 37 -15.37 -13.88 12.22
C SER A 37 -14.06 -13.73 13.01
N GLY A 38 -14.10 -12.91 14.07
CA GLY A 38 -12.94 -12.64 14.93
C GLY A 38 -12.00 -11.53 14.44
N VAL A 39 -12.19 -10.98 13.24
CA VAL A 39 -11.49 -9.75 12.84
C VAL A 39 -12.28 -8.55 13.34
N GLU A 40 -11.72 -7.83 14.31
CA GLU A 40 -12.40 -6.70 14.96
C GLU A 40 -12.27 -5.40 14.14
N LYS A 41 -13.26 -4.51 14.33
CA LYS A 41 -13.20 -3.15 13.77
C LYS A 41 -12.12 -2.38 14.51
N LEU A 42 -11.36 -1.56 13.81
CA LEU A 42 -10.45 -0.62 14.42
C LEU A 42 -11.21 0.31 15.37
N ASP A 43 -10.68 0.46 16.58
CA ASP A 43 -11.27 1.18 17.71
C ASP A 43 -10.97 2.70 17.70
N LYS A 44 -10.33 3.19 16.64
CA LYS A 44 -9.88 4.57 16.52
C LYS A 44 -10.00 5.10 15.09
N THR A 45 -10.02 6.42 14.97
CA THR A 45 -9.96 7.14 13.70
C THR A 45 -8.51 7.55 13.44
N VAL A 46 -7.93 7.05 12.35
CA VAL A 46 -6.53 7.26 11.95
C VAL A 46 -6.42 7.34 10.43
N ARG A 47 -5.22 7.54 9.90
CA ARG A 47 -4.97 7.56 8.45
C ARG A 47 -4.70 6.15 7.93
N HIS A 48 -5.02 5.88 6.66
CA HIS A 48 -4.71 4.59 6.02
C HIS A 48 -3.24 4.17 6.18
N CYS A 49 -2.31 5.11 5.98
CA CYS A 49 -0.88 4.86 6.19
C CYS A 49 -0.52 4.48 7.64
N GLN A 50 -1.24 5.02 8.64
CA GLN A 50 -1.11 4.58 10.02
C GLN A 50 -1.64 3.16 10.21
N MET A 51 -2.75 2.79 9.59
CA MET A 51 -3.28 1.42 9.64
C MET A 51 -2.27 0.39 9.11
N VAL A 52 -1.60 0.70 8.00
CA VAL A 52 -0.47 -0.10 7.49
C VAL A 52 0.67 -0.19 8.52
N SER A 53 0.92 0.88 9.26
CA SER A 53 1.97 0.92 10.29
C SER A 53 1.61 0.10 11.53
N LEU A 54 0.35 0.15 11.97
CA LEU A 54 -0.21 -0.70 13.02
C LEU A 54 -0.05 -2.19 12.66
N ALA A 55 -0.33 -2.56 11.41
CA ALA A 55 -0.13 -3.93 10.95
C ALA A 55 1.37 -4.28 10.94
N ARG A 56 2.22 -3.51 10.25
CA ARG A 56 3.62 -3.90 10.03
C ARG A 56 4.50 -3.88 11.28
N LYS A 57 4.29 -2.89 12.18
CA LYS A 57 5.14 -2.67 13.36
C LYS A 57 4.55 -3.27 14.64
N GLU A 58 3.24 -3.19 14.83
CA GLU A 58 2.58 -3.66 16.07
C GLU A 58 1.93 -5.04 15.91
N GLY A 59 1.86 -5.59 14.69
CA GLY A 59 1.30 -6.90 14.45
C GLY A 59 -0.23 -6.96 14.50
N ARG A 60 -0.92 -5.80 14.45
CA ARG A 60 -2.38 -5.72 14.60
C ARG A 60 -3.11 -6.29 13.39
N ILE A 61 -4.23 -6.97 13.65
CA ILE A 61 -5.17 -7.51 12.66
C ILE A 61 -6.53 -6.87 12.89
N PHE A 62 -7.09 -6.21 11.89
CA PHE A 62 -8.35 -5.47 12.03
C PHE A 62 -8.95 -5.14 10.67
N TYR A 63 -10.20 -4.67 10.67
CA TYR A 63 -10.78 -3.95 9.55
C TYR A 63 -11.12 -2.51 9.93
N SER A 64 -11.19 -1.62 8.94
CA SER A 64 -11.66 -0.23 9.09
C SER A 64 -12.77 0.06 8.12
N THR A 65 -13.78 0.80 8.56
CA THR A 65 -14.83 1.36 7.69
C THR A 65 -14.54 2.84 7.44
N VAL A 66 -15.39 3.50 6.64
CA VAL A 66 -15.27 4.93 6.34
C VAL A 66 -15.06 5.81 7.58
N ASP A 67 -15.67 5.49 8.73
CA ASP A 67 -15.59 6.26 9.98
C ASP A 67 -14.20 6.25 10.63
N ASN A 68 -13.40 5.23 10.32
CA ASN A 68 -12.05 5.10 10.85
C ASN A 68 -11.04 5.96 10.08
N HIS A 69 -11.40 6.53 8.93
CA HIS A 69 -10.46 7.28 8.08
C HIS A 69 -10.48 8.78 8.36
N GLU A 70 -9.39 9.27 8.98
CA GLU A 70 -9.15 10.69 9.22
C GLU A 70 -8.79 11.45 7.93
N CYS A 71 -8.05 10.80 7.03
CA CYS A 71 -7.62 11.42 5.76
C CYS A 71 -8.68 11.26 4.68
N VAL A 72 -9.34 12.36 4.29
CA VAL A 72 -10.40 12.36 3.27
C VAL A 72 -9.87 11.84 1.91
N GLY A 73 -8.70 12.31 1.47
CA GLY A 73 -8.10 11.84 0.21
C GLY A 73 -7.81 10.34 0.24
N GLY A 74 -7.27 9.84 1.34
CA GLY A 74 -7.03 8.40 1.50
C GLY A 74 -8.31 7.56 1.51
N ALA A 75 -9.37 8.05 2.15
CA ALA A 75 -10.67 7.38 2.12
C ALA A 75 -11.28 7.37 0.71
N TRP A 76 -11.17 8.48 -0.03
CA TRP A 76 -11.63 8.56 -1.41
C TRP A 76 -10.85 7.63 -2.35
N ALA A 77 -9.51 7.63 -2.27
CA ALA A 77 -8.67 6.75 -3.09
C ALA A 77 -9.05 5.25 -2.91
N LEU A 78 -9.48 4.88 -1.70
CA LEU A 78 -9.92 3.52 -1.37
C LEU A 78 -11.41 3.27 -1.63
N GLY A 79 -12.15 4.18 -2.26
CA GLY A 79 -13.57 4.01 -2.59
C GLY A 79 -14.51 3.99 -1.38
N LEU A 80 -14.06 4.44 -0.20
CA LEU A 80 -14.86 4.44 1.03
C LEU A 80 -15.84 5.62 1.10
N ARG A 81 -15.58 6.69 0.35
CA ARG A 81 -16.40 7.91 0.33
C ARG A 81 -16.20 8.70 -0.96
N GLU A 82 -17.11 9.62 -1.18
CA GLU A 82 -16.97 10.63 -2.23
C GLU A 82 -15.78 11.55 -2.02
N ILE A 83 -15.22 12.02 -3.14
CA ILE A 83 -14.24 13.11 -3.12
C ILE A 83 -14.91 14.39 -2.61
N SER A 84 -14.26 15.09 -1.67
CA SER A 84 -14.74 16.40 -1.25
C SER A 84 -14.58 17.42 -2.38
N GLU A 85 -15.47 18.42 -2.44
CA GLU A 85 -15.39 19.48 -3.48
C GLU A 85 -14.01 20.16 -3.51
N SER A 86 -13.42 20.44 -2.34
CA SER A 86 -12.09 21.07 -2.26
C SER A 86 -10.94 20.20 -2.80
N LEU A 87 -11.07 18.87 -2.70
CA LEU A 87 -10.10 17.96 -3.30
C LEU A 87 -10.34 17.89 -4.80
N LYS A 88 -11.60 17.75 -5.23
CA LYS A 88 -12.02 17.65 -6.63
C LYS A 88 -11.64 18.87 -7.47
N SER A 89 -11.77 20.08 -6.91
CA SER A 89 -11.34 21.32 -7.57
C SER A 89 -9.82 21.49 -7.59
N GLY A 90 -9.11 20.77 -6.71
CA GLY A 90 -7.68 20.97 -6.44
C GLY A 90 -7.38 22.04 -5.38
N ASP A 91 -8.39 22.78 -4.91
CA ASP A 91 -8.19 23.88 -3.96
C ASP A 91 -7.47 23.45 -2.68
N PHE A 92 -7.70 22.22 -2.21
CA PHE A 92 -7.03 21.69 -1.03
C PHE A 92 -5.51 21.70 -1.18
N TYR A 93 -4.97 21.11 -2.24
CA TYR A 93 -3.52 21.05 -2.44
C TYR A 93 -2.93 22.37 -2.95
N PHE A 94 -3.71 23.15 -3.68
CA PHE A 94 -3.31 24.51 -4.08
C PHE A 94 -3.11 25.41 -2.85
N LYS A 95 -4.04 25.39 -1.88
CA LYS A 95 -3.91 26.12 -0.60
C LYS A 95 -2.74 25.65 0.25
N LEU A 96 -2.26 24.42 0.06
CA LEU A 96 -1.05 23.91 0.71
C LEU A 96 0.24 24.37 0.01
N GLY A 97 0.16 25.19 -1.04
CA GLY A 97 1.32 25.70 -1.77
C GLY A 97 2.07 24.64 -2.57
N LYS A 98 1.40 23.52 -2.89
CA LYS A 98 2.02 22.39 -3.61
C LYS A 98 2.00 22.55 -5.13
N PHE A 99 1.30 23.57 -5.62
CA PHE A 99 1.16 23.87 -7.03
C PHE A 99 1.16 25.39 -7.26
N GLU A 100 1.81 25.83 -8.33
CA GLU A 100 1.83 27.23 -8.74
C GLU A 100 0.47 27.71 -9.27
N THR A 101 -0.29 26.82 -9.92
CA THR A 101 -1.59 27.16 -10.53
C THR A 101 -2.68 26.15 -10.17
N PRO A 102 -3.95 26.59 -10.07
CA PRO A 102 -5.09 25.67 -9.89
C PRO A 102 -5.20 24.64 -11.02
N ALA A 103 -4.88 25.03 -12.26
CA ALA A 103 -4.93 24.13 -13.41
C ALA A 103 -3.90 22.99 -13.31
N ALA A 104 -2.69 23.27 -12.83
CA ALA A 104 -1.70 22.22 -12.56
C ALA A 104 -2.19 21.26 -11.48
N CYS A 105 -2.73 21.81 -10.38
CA CYS A 105 -3.30 21.01 -9.31
C CYS A 105 -4.44 20.11 -9.81
N LYS A 106 -5.41 20.67 -10.56
CA LYS A 106 -6.56 19.94 -11.08
C LYS A 106 -6.15 18.77 -11.97
N ARG A 107 -5.22 18.99 -12.91
CA ARG A 107 -4.69 17.90 -13.76
C ARG A 107 -4.05 16.79 -12.93
N THR A 108 -3.35 17.12 -11.85
CA THR A 108 -2.79 16.11 -10.95
C THR A 108 -3.89 15.33 -10.22
N ILE A 109 -4.90 16.01 -9.65
CA ILE A 109 -5.99 15.34 -8.93
C ILE A 109 -6.79 14.41 -9.85
N ASP A 110 -7.07 14.83 -11.09
CA ASP A 110 -7.80 14.03 -12.07
C ASP A 110 -7.08 12.74 -12.46
N GLN A 111 -5.78 12.65 -12.21
CA GLN A 111 -4.96 11.47 -12.50
C GLN A 111 -4.69 10.61 -11.26
N ILE A 112 -5.19 11.00 -10.08
CA ILE A 112 -5.00 10.19 -8.87
C ILE A 112 -5.83 8.90 -8.99
N PRO A 113 -5.19 7.70 -8.87
CA PRO A 113 -5.90 6.43 -8.88
C PRO A 113 -6.85 6.34 -7.69
N HIS A 114 -8.10 5.99 -7.97
CA HIS A 114 -9.15 5.83 -6.97
C HIS A 114 -10.10 4.71 -7.38
N LEU A 115 -10.67 4.03 -6.39
CA LEU A 115 -11.80 3.14 -6.62
C LEU A 115 -13.08 3.97 -6.78
N GLU A 116 -14.10 3.36 -7.39
CA GLU A 116 -15.42 3.95 -7.46
C GLU A 116 -15.91 4.32 -6.06
N SER A 117 -16.35 5.57 -5.88
CA SER A 117 -16.83 6.07 -4.60
C SER A 117 -17.97 5.19 -4.07
N GLY A 118 -17.90 4.79 -2.79
CA GLY A 118 -18.92 3.97 -2.15
C GLY A 118 -18.87 2.48 -2.52
N SER A 119 -17.98 2.05 -3.42
CA SER A 119 -17.79 0.64 -3.76
C SER A 119 -17.17 -0.19 -2.64
N THR A 120 -16.51 0.45 -1.67
CA THR A 120 -15.81 -0.21 -0.58
C THR A 120 -16.55 -0.01 0.74
N TYR A 121 -16.93 -1.12 1.38
CA TYR A 121 -17.49 -1.14 2.73
C TYR A 121 -16.41 -1.00 3.79
N ALA A 122 -15.33 -1.78 3.65
CA ALA A 122 -14.23 -1.82 4.61
C ALA A 122 -12.89 -2.16 3.95
N THR A 123 -11.81 -1.88 4.65
CA THR A 123 -10.47 -2.35 4.34
C THR A 123 -9.94 -3.19 5.50
N MET A 124 -9.31 -4.32 5.20
CA MET A 124 -8.73 -5.23 6.19
C MET A 124 -7.21 -5.19 6.14
N TYR A 125 -6.59 -5.32 7.31
CA TYR A 125 -5.14 -5.24 7.48
C TYR A 125 -4.66 -6.37 8.39
N ALA A 126 -3.53 -6.96 8.03
CA ALA A 126 -2.79 -7.88 8.87
C ALA A 126 -1.31 -7.89 8.47
N PRO A 127 -0.38 -8.22 9.38
CA PRO A 127 0.90 -8.80 8.97
C PRO A 127 0.63 -9.98 8.05
N LEU A 128 1.37 -10.10 6.95
CA LEU A 128 1.17 -11.18 5.98
C LEU A 128 1.18 -12.55 6.66
N GLU A 129 2.12 -12.80 7.56
CA GLU A 129 2.26 -14.06 8.30
C GLU A 129 1.09 -14.39 9.25
N LYS A 130 0.17 -13.45 9.49
CA LYS A 130 -1.01 -13.66 10.35
C LYS A 130 -2.32 -13.38 9.63
N ALA A 131 -2.32 -13.17 8.31
CA ALA A 131 -3.52 -12.76 7.58
C ALA A 131 -4.62 -13.85 7.63
N PRO A 132 -5.78 -13.59 8.26
CA PRO A 132 -6.89 -14.56 8.32
C PRO A 132 -7.80 -14.48 7.08
N PHE A 133 -7.38 -13.75 6.05
CA PHE A 133 -8.12 -13.49 4.82
C PHE A 133 -7.18 -13.59 3.62
N ILE A 134 -7.75 -13.74 2.43
CA ILE A 134 -6.98 -13.70 1.17
C ILE A 134 -6.71 -12.21 0.85
N PRO A 135 -5.46 -11.73 0.88
CA PRO A 135 -5.13 -10.37 0.50
C PRO A 135 -5.30 -10.18 -1.01
N GLN A 136 -5.50 -8.93 -1.40
CA GLN A 136 -5.49 -8.49 -2.80
C GLN A 136 -4.23 -7.67 -3.08
N VAL A 137 -3.73 -6.94 -2.08
CA VAL A 137 -2.50 -6.17 -2.17
C VAL A 137 -1.60 -6.53 -0.99
N ILE A 138 -0.30 -6.64 -1.26
CA ILE A 138 0.73 -6.75 -0.24
C ILE A 138 1.58 -5.48 -0.29
N LEU A 139 1.69 -4.80 0.84
CA LEU A 139 2.52 -3.61 1.00
C LEU A 139 3.84 -3.93 1.72
N ILE A 140 4.92 -3.32 1.26
CA ILE A 140 6.21 -3.30 1.93
C ILE A 140 6.65 -1.85 2.12
N VAL A 141 7.02 -1.50 3.35
CA VAL A 141 7.70 -0.24 3.67
C VAL A 141 9.12 -0.59 4.08
N ALA A 142 10.11 -0.08 3.34
CA ALA A 142 11.51 -0.39 3.58
C ALA A 142 12.43 0.64 2.88
N PRO A 143 13.75 0.62 3.18
CA PRO A 143 14.69 1.53 2.55
C PRO A 143 14.84 1.36 1.03
N PRO A 144 15.30 2.39 0.29
CA PRO A 144 15.51 2.31 -1.16
C PRO A 144 16.34 1.11 -1.64
N ARG A 145 17.29 0.64 -0.83
CA ARG A 145 18.07 -0.56 -1.13
C ARG A 145 17.19 -1.82 -1.24
N VAL A 146 16.17 -1.94 -0.40
CA VAL A 146 15.17 -3.03 -0.48
C VAL A 146 14.30 -2.84 -1.72
N MET A 147 13.89 -1.61 -2.03
CA MET A 147 13.12 -1.30 -3.25
C MET A 147 13.88 -1.68 -4.53
N LEU A 148 15.20 -1.51 -4.56
CA LEU A 148 16.05 -2.01 -5.65
C LEU A 148 15.90 -3.52 -5.83
N LYS A 149 15.92 -4.30 -4.75
CA LYS A 149 15.78 -5.76 -4.81
C LYS A 149 14.38 -6.18 -5.25
N LEU A 150 13.36 -5.50 -4.75
CA LEU A 150 11.99 -5.73 -5.18
C LEU A 150 11.77 -5.36 -6.65
N ALA A 151 12.42 -4.31 -7.15
CA ALA A 151 12.38 -3.94 -8.57
C ALA A 151 13.04 -5.01 -9.44
N GLN A 152 14.21 -5.51 -9.03
CA GLN A 152 14.88 -6.63 -9.70
C GLN A 152 14.01 -7.89 -9.67
N ALA A 153 13.37 -8.19 -8.54
CA ALA A 153 12.50 -9.35 -8.39
C ALA A 153 11.22 -9.23 -9.24
N THR A 154 10.64 -8.04 -9.34
CA THR A 154 9.46 -7.75 -10.19
C THR A 154 9.75 -8.07 -11.65
N LEU A 155 10.96 -7.78 -12.12
CA LEU A 155 11.40 -8.00 -13.50
C LEU A 155 12.06 -9.37 -13.71
N TYR A 156 12.22 -10.19 -12.67
CA TYR A 156 13.08 -11.37 -12.73
C TYR A 156 12.67 -12.37 -13.81
N GLN A 157 11.36 -12.60 -13.98
CA GLN A 157 10.85 -13.60 -14.93
C GLN A 157 10.77 -13.07 -16.37
N LEU A 158 10.27 -11.85 -16.56
CA LEU A 158 9.90 -11.31 -17.88
C LEU A 158 10.83 -10.19 -18.38
N GLY A 159 11.75 -9.71 -17.55
CA GLY A 159 12.63 -8.59 -17.88
C GLY A 159 11.86 -7.27 -18.05
N GLY A 160 12.48 -6.31 -18.75
CA GLY A 160 11.86 -5.01 -19.07
C GLY A 160 12.22 -3.87 -18.11
N ARG A 161 11.25 -3.02 -17.82
CA ARG A 161 11.39 -1.83 -16.97
C ARG A 161 10.25 -1.75 -15.96
N VAL A 162 10.55 -1.29 -14.75
CA VAL A 162 9.53 -0.91 -13.78
C VAL A 162 8.93 0.43 -14.22
N HIS A 163 7.64 0.44 -14.46
CA HIS A 163 6.85 1.67 -14.63
C HIS A 163 6.07 1.89 -13.35
N SER A 164 6.27 3.06 -12.72
CA SER A 164 5.64 3.41 -11.46
C SER A 164 4.90 4.73 -11.58
N HIS A 165 3.67 4.77 -11.10
CA HIS A 165 2.77 5.90 -11.19
C HIS A 165 2.62 6.52 -9.79
N PHE A 166 3.04 7.77 -9.62
CA PHE A 166 2.86 8.50 -8.37
C PHE A 166 2.84 10.02 -8.60
N ALA A 167 2.15 10.73 -7.71
CA ALA A 167 2.04 12.19 -7.75
C ALA A 167 2.79 12.89 -6.59
N GLY A 168 3.44 12.14 -5.70
CA GLY A 168 4.03 12.67 -4.46
C GLY A 168 2.98 13.07 -3.40
N ILE A 169 1.71 12.82 -3.69
CA ILE A 169 0.55 13.00 -2.80
C ILE A 169 -0.26 11.70 -2.80
N GLN A 170 -1.00 11.45 -1.71
CA GLN A 170 -1.85 10.25 -1.59
C GLN A 170 -1.11 8.91 -1.77
N SER A 171 0.16 8.83 -1.35
CA SER A 171 1.05 7.67 -1.54
C SER A 171 0.46 6.30 -1.19
N VAL A 172 0.36 5.97 0.10
CA VAL A 172 0.06 4.60 0.54
C VAL A 172 -1.30 4.12 0.03
N CYS A 173 -2.27 5.04 0.01
CA CYS A 173 -3.64 4.78 -0.42
C CYS A 173 -3.77 4.71 -1.95
N ALA A 174 -3.43 5.77 -2.68
CA ALA A 174 -3.62 5.81 -4.12
C ALA A 174 -2.51 5.05 -4.86
N ASP A 175 -1.24 5.37 -4.61
CA ASP A 175 -0.12 4.83 -5.38
C ASP A 175 0.13 3.33 -5.08
N THR A 176 0.10 2.90 -3.81
CA THR A 176 0.54 1.53 -3.48
C THR A 176 -0.59 0.57 -3.12
N THR A 177 -1.79 1.09 -2.84
CA THR A 177 -2.96 0.23 -2.60
C THR A 177 -3.85 0.23 -3.83
N THR A 178 -4.45 1.37 -4.19
CA THR A 178 -5.46 1.43 -5.25
C THR A 178 -4.89 1.23 -6.64
N GLN A 179 -3.79 1.90 -7.00
CA GLN A 179 -3.14 1.72 -8.30
C GLN A 179 -2.74 0.26 -8.51
N THR A 180 -2.12 -0.37 -7.50
CA THR A 180 -1.75 -1.78 -7.52
C THR A 180 -2.96 -2.70 -7.69
N TYR A 181 -4.03 -2.45 -6.93
CA TYR A 181 -5.28 -3.20 -7.03
C TYR A 181 -5.90 -3.10 -8.43
N LEU A 182 -5.93 -1.91 -9.01
CA LEU A 182 -6.57 -1.65 -10.31
C LEU A 182 -5.74 -2.16 -11.48
N SER A 183 -4.42 -2.00 -11.46
CA SER A 183 -3.56 -2.38 -12.59
C SER A 183 -3.14 -3.84 -12.59
N GLY A 184 -3.23 -4.54 -11.44
CA GLY A 184 -2.66 -5.87 -11.31
C GLY A 184 -1.14 -5.87 -11.50
N THR A 185 -0.47 -4.75 -11.20
CA THR A 185 0.99 -4.61 -11.30
C THR A 185 1.57 -3.97 -10.05
N ALA A 186 2.83 -4.29 -9.75
CA ALA A 186 3.54 -3.67 -8.64
C ALA A 186 3.75 -2.16 -8.88
N ASN A 187 3.59 -1.35 -7.84
CA ASN A 187 3.78 0.09 -7.90
C ASN A 187 4.55 0.60 -6.68
N TYR A 188 5.45 1.55 -6.92
CA TYR A 188 6.35 2.14 -5.93
C TYR A 188 5.98 3.60 -5.68
N SER A 189 6.15 4.05 -4.45
CA SER A 189 5.91 5.42 -4.04
C SER A 189 7.03 5.91 -3.11
N LEU A 190 7.35 7.18 -3.23
CA LEU A 190 8.26 7.90 -2.34
C LEU A 190 7.63 8.19 -0.97
N GLY A 191 6.37 7.80 -0.76
CA GLY A 191 5.57 8.37 0.31
C GLY A 191 5.04 9.75 -0.06
N CYS A 192 4.26 10.31 0.84
CA CYS A 192 3.74 11.68 0.79
C CYS A 192 3.90 12.34 2.15
N ASP A 193 3.77 13.67 2.21
CA ASP A 193 3.89 14.45 3.45
C ASP A 193 3.04 13.87 4.59
N GLY A 194 1.79 13.47 4.30
CA GLY A 194 0.91 12.87 5.29
C GLY A 194 1.42 11.52 5.81
N SER A 195 1.94 10.67 4.92
CA SER A 195 2.51 9.39 5.34
C SER A 195 3.75 9.56 6.23
N ARG A 196 4.65 10.49 5.88
CA ARG A 196 5.87 10.76 6.64
C ARG A 196 5.54 11.37 8.01
N LYS A 197 4.66 12.37 8.03
CA LYS A 197 4.28 13.10 9.24
C LYS A 197 3.49 12.27 10.25
N PHE A 198 2.60 11.39 9.79
CA PHE A 198 1.61 10.77 10.68
C PHE A 198 1.76 9.27 10.87
N SER A 199 2.46 8.55 9.98
CA SER A 199 2.49 7.08 10.01
C SER A 199 3.84 6.47 10.38
N GLY A 200 4.85 7.29 10.69
CA GLY A 200 6.18 6.77 11.02
C GLY A 200 6.83 6.03 9.85
N ILE A 201 6.54 6.49 8.62
CA ILE A 201 7.36 6.20 7.44
C ILE A 201 8.52 7.20 7.47
N GLU A 202 9.73 6.69 7.59
CA GLU A 202 10.94 7.49 7.80
C GLU A 202 11.51 8.05 6.48
N ASP A 203 12.35 9.09 6.56
CA ASP A 203 13.01 9.71 5.39
C ASP A 203 13.84 8.73 4.56
N SER A 204 14.42 7.73 5.22
CA SER A 204 15.13 6.63 4.59
C SER A 204 14.24 5.49 4.11
N GLU A 205 12.91 5.60 4.16
CA GLU A 205 11.95 4.59 3.72
C GLU A 205 11.17 5.02 2.47
N MET A 206 10.81 4.01 1.68
CA MET A 206 9.90 4.07 0.55
C MET A 206 8.76 3.06 0.77
N VAL A 207 7.74 3.09 -0.09
CA VAL A 207 6.61 2.17 -0.04
C VAL A 207 6.44 1.49 -1.39
N MET A 208 6.18 0.19 -1.38
CA MET A 208 5.79 -0.58 -2.56
C MET A 208 4.51 -1.34 -2.25
N GLY A 209 3.62 -1.40 -3.23
CA GLY A 209 2.54 -2.37 -3.28
C GLY A 209 2.74 -3.33 -4.43
N PHE A 210 2.36 -4.59 -4.22
CA PHE A 210 2.21 -5.54 -5.31
C PHE A 210 0.95 -6.40 -5.15
N PRO A 211 0.38 -6.87 -6.27
CA PRO A 211 -0.77 -7.77 -6.27
C PRO A 211 -0.47 -9.06 -5.52
N ALA A 212 -1.38 -9.54 -4.69
CA ALA A 212 -1.15 -10.71 -3.83
C ALA A 212 -0.89 -12.00 -4.62
N GLU A 213 -1.42 -12.10 -5.84
CA GLU A 213 -1.18 -13.24 -6.75
C GLU A 213 0.28 -13.33 -7.22
N MET A 214 1.04 -12.23 -7.18
CA MET A 214 2.48 -12.22 -7.48
C MET A 214 3.34 -12.75 -6.33
N LEU A 215 2.78 -13.02 -5.15
CA LEU A 215 3.56 -13.38 -3.96
C LEU A 215 4.47 -14.61 -4.15
N PRO A 216 4.02 -15.74 -4.74
CA PRO A 216 4.89 -16.90 -4.96
C PRO A 216 6.11 -16.57 -5.82
N GLN A 217 5.91 -15.86 -6.93
CA GLN A 217 6.99 -15.47 -7.85
C GLN A 217 7.90 -14.42 -7.20
N MET A 218 7.33 -13.48 -6.44
CA MET A 218 8.07 -12.45 -5.73
C MET A 218 9.02 -13.06 -4.70
N VAL A 219 8.54 -14.01 -3.89
CA VAL A 219 9.38 -14.72 -2.91
C VAL A 219 10.55 -15.42 -3.59
N GLN A 220 10.25 -16.23 -4.61
CA GLN A 220 11.27 -16.95 -5.37
C GLN A 220 12.31 -16.00 -5.98
N ALA A 221 11.84 -14.93 -6.63
CA ALA A 221 12.71 -13.97 -7.30
C ALA A 221 13.58 -13.21 -6.29
N VAL A 222 13.02 -12.76 -5.17
CA VAL A 222 13.76 -12.07 -4.11
C VAL A 222 14.90 -12.91 -3.55
N GLU A 223 14.67 -14.20 -3.28
CA GLU A 223 15.72 -15.12 -2.80
C GLU A 223 16.88 -15.24 -3.79
N ILE A 224 16.57 -15.28 -5.09
CA ILE A 224 17.58 -15.39 -6.15
C ILE A 224 18.34 -14.07 -6.33
N VAL A 225 17.65 -12.94 -6.48
CA VAL A 225 18.30 -11.64 -6.77
C VAL A 225 19.13 -11.13 -5.58
N THR A 226 18.75 -11.47 -4.36
CA THR A 226 19.51 -11.11 -3.16
C THR A 226 20.76 -11.98 -2.96
N ALA A 227 20.74 -13.22 -3.46
CA ALA A 227 21.88 -14.13 -3.45
C ALA A 227 22.83 -13.97 -4.67
N ALA A 228 22.41 -13.23 -5.70
CA ALA A 228 23.18 -13.09 -6.94
C ALA A 228 24.60 -12.51 -6.70
N PRO A 229 25.61 -12.92 -7.50
CA PRO A 229 26.96 -12.37 -7.43
C PRO A 229 26.96 -10.83 -7.52
N GLY A 230 27.67 -10.16 -6.62
CA GLY A 230 27.73 -8.68 -6.56
C GLY A 230 26.48 -8.01 -5.97
N SER A 231 25.49 -8.77 -5.51
CA SER A 231 24.29 -8.23 -4.88
C SER A 231 24.62 -7.66 -3.49
N LYS A 232 24.37 -6.36 -3.30
CA LYS A 232 24.47 -5.72 -1.98
C LYS A 232 23.31 -6.20 -1.09
N LYS A 233 23.65 -6.93 -0.02
CA LYS A 233 22.72 -7.41 1.00
C LYS A 233 22.13 -6.29 1.85
#